data_AF-A0A8S3BX20-F1
#
_entry.id   AF-A0A8S3BX20-F1
#
_cell.length_a   1.000
_cell.length_b   1.000
_cell.length_c   1.000
_cell.angle_alpha   90.00
_cell.angle_beta   90.00
_cell.angle_gamma   90.00
#
_symmetry.space_group_name_H-M   'P 1'
#
loop_
_entity.id
_entity.type
_entity.pdbx_description
1 polymer ?
#
loop_
_entity_poly.entity_id
_entity_poly.type
_entity_poly.pdbx_seq_one_letter_code
_entity_poly.pdbx_strand_id
1 'polypeptide(L)' 'TLIVEYDPPDDVAICHLSTFADIDADGELEHILPVCMNFDCSDSRIYVRDNNK' A
#
# COMPACT_ATOMS: atom_id res chain seq x y z
N THR A 1 4.04 -15.71 -7.93
CA THR A 1 4.00 -14.25 -7.72
C THR A 1 2.55 -13.86 -7.52
N LEU A 2 2.18 -13.53 -6.27
CA LEU A 2 0.84 -13.00 -5.99
C LEU A 2 0.84 -11.56 -6.52
N ILE A 3 0.19 -11.33 -7.66
CA ILE A 3 0.00 -9.97 -8.17
C ILE A 3 -1.22 -9.45 -7.44
N VAL A 4 -0.99 -8.68 -6.36
CA VAL A 4 -2.06 -7.92 -5.74
C VAL A 4 -2.33 -6.74 -6.66
N GLU A 5 -3.30 -6.90 -7.57
CA GLU A 5 -3.82 -5.78 -8.36
C GLU A 5 -4.54 -4.83 -7.39
N TYR A 6 -3.82 -3.79 -6.98
CA TYR A 6 -4.33 -2.63 -6.26
C TYR A 6 -4.57 -1.54 -7.30
N ASP A 7 -5.74 -0.90 -7.28
CA ASP A 7 -6.12 0.20 -8.17
C ASP A 7 -6.03 1.51 -7.35
N PRO A 8 -4.90 2.22 -7.40
CA PRO A 8 -4.75 3.48 -6.69
C PRO A 8 -5.67 4.54 -7.29
N PRO A 9 -6.03 5.61 -6.55
CA PRO A 9 -6.62 6.80 -7.15
C PRO A 9 -5.78 7.30 -8.33
N ASP A 10 -6.41 7.80 -9.40
CA ASP A 10 -5.75 8.20 -10.66
C ASP A 10 -4.54 9.14 -10.48
N ASP A 11 -4.50 9.90 -9.38
CA ASP A 11 -3.50 10.94 -9.11
C ASP A 11 -2.33 10.47 -8.22
N VAL A 12 -2.18 9.17 -7.92
CA VAL A 12 -1.09 8.69 -7.05
C VAL A 12 -0.09 7.82 -7.80
N ALA A 13 1.19 8.06 -7.54
CA ALA A 13 2.27 7.23 -8.05
C ALA A 13 2.58 6.12 -7.03
N ILE A 14 2.47 4.85 -7.45
CA ILE A 14 2.97 3.74 -6.64
C ILE A 14 4.50 3.82 -6.63
N CYS A 15 5.06 4.09 -5.47
CA CYS A 15 6.49 3.97 -5.24
C CYS A 15 6.79 2.47 -5.06
N HIS A 16 7.62 1.87 -5.92
CA HIS A 16 7.87 0.41 -6.05
C HIS A 16 8.43 -0.32 -4.80
N LEU A 17 8.31 0.25 -3.61
CA LEU A 17 8.76 -0.34 -2.35
C LEU A 17 7.56 -0.88 -1.58
N SER A 18 7.27 -2.18 -1.69
CA SER A 18 6.29 -2.84 -0.82
C SER A 18 6.94 -3.30 0.49
N THR A 19 6.14 -3.41 1.55
CA THR A 19 6.57 -3.97 2.84
C THR A 19 5.47 -4.87 3.38
N PHE A 20 5.87 -5.89 4.14
CA PHE A 20 4.97 -6.75 4.89
C PHE A 20 5.28 -6.56 6.38
N ALA A 21 4.27 -6.23 7.17
CA ALA A 21 4.40 -6.10 8.61
C ALA A 21 3.12 -6.58 9.28
N ASP A 22 3.26 -7.14 10.48
CA ASP A 22 2.16 -7.46 11.39
C ASP A 22 1.91 -6.21 12.25
N ILE A 23 0.83 -5.48 11.94
CA ILE A 23 0.52 -4.19 12.57
C ILE A 23 -0.37 -4.37 13.82
N ASP A 24 -1.23 -5.40 13.84
CA ASP A 24 -2.22 -5.62 14.90
C ASP A 24 -1.92 -6.82 15.82
N ALA A 25 -0.78 -7.48 15.60
CA ALA A 25 -0.25 -8.59 16.38
C ALA A 25 -1.12 -9.85 16.33
N ASP A 26 -1.83 -10.09 15.23
CA ASP A 26 -2.64 -11.29 15.02
C ASP A 26 -1.84 -12.47 14.41
N GLY A 27 -0.61 -12.21 13.97
CA GLY A 27 0.30 -13.18 13.36
C GLY A 27 0.13 -13.35 11.85
N GLU A 28 -0.79 -12.62 11.22
CA GLU A 28 -0.87 -12.42 9.79
C GLU A 28 0.00 -11.21 9.38
N LEU A 29 0.41 -11.19 8.10
CA LEU A 29 1.23 -10.09 7.58
C LEU A 29 0.38 -9.25 6.64
N GLU A 30 0.20 -7.98 6.97
CA GLU A 30 -0.47 -7.03 6.11
C GLU A 30 0.48 -6.61 4.98
N HIS A 31 -0.06 -6.55 3.77
CA HIS A 31 0.67 -6.00 2.63
C HIS A 31 0.51 -4.47 2.60
N ILE A 32 1.61 -3.77 2.83
CA ILE A 32 1.68 -2.32 2.89
C ILE A 32 2.21 -1.80 1.55
N LEU A 33 1.40 -0.96 0.90
CA LEU A 33 1.76 -0.28 -0.34
C LEU A 33 1.85 1.23 -0.09
N PRO A 34 3.05 1.77 0.11
CA PRO A 34 3.24 3.21 0.19
C PRO A 34 3.03 3.82 -1.20
N VAL A 35 2.24 4.89 -1.23
CA VAL A 35 2.02 5.69 -2.42
C VAL A 35 2.57 7.09 -2.22
N CYS A 36 2.83 7.74 -3.33
CA CYS A 36 3.33 9.09 -3.41
C CYS A 36 2.24 9.97 -4.04
N MET A 37 1.72 10.93 -3.28
CA MET A 37 0.62 11.81 -3.71
C MET A 37 1.12 13.01 -4.52
N ASN A 38 2.43 13.19 -4.58
CA ASN A 38 3.10 14.23 -5.35
C ASN A 38 4.44 13.73 -5.91
N PHE A 39 4.98 14.46 -6.90
CA PHE A 39 6.20 14.06 -7.62
C PHE A 39 7.43 13.95 -6.71
N ASP A 40 7.54 14.81 -5.70
CA ASP A 40 8.66 14.82 -4.77
C ASP A 40 8.50 13.82 -3.60
N CYS A 41 7.40 13.06 -3.58
CA CYS A 41 7.03 12.10 -2.52
C CYS A 41 7.05 12.69 -1.10
N SER A 42 6.91 14.01 -0.97
CA SER A 42 6.85 14.70 0.32
C SER A 42 5.49 14.54 0.99
N ASP A 43 4.46 14.19 0.22
CA ASP A 43 3.18 13.69 0.74
C ASP A 43 3.05 12.21 0.37
N SER A 44 3.16 11.35 1.38
CA SER A 44 3.04 9.89 1.24
C SER A 44 1.92 9.36 2.12
N ARG A 45 1.22 8.34 1.62
CA ARG A 45 0.11 7.69 2.32
C ARG A 45 0.26 6.18 2.25
N ILE A 46 -0.27 5.51 3.26
CA ILE A 46 -0.34 4.06 3.33
C ILE A 46 -1.79 3.67 3.04
N TYR A 47 -1.98 2.77 2.09
CA TYR A 47 -3.28 2.16 1.82
C TYR A 47 -3.31 0.72 2.29
N VAL A 48 -4.45 0.33 2.86
CA VAL A 48 -4.77 -1.04 3.25
C VAL A 48 -5.91 -1.50 2.35
N ARG A 49 -5.74 -2.64 1.69
CA ARG A 49 -6.80 -3.27 0.91
C ARG A 49 -7.67 -4.09 1.86
N ASP A 50 -8.88 -3.61 2.13
CA ASP A 50 -9.91 -4.40 2.81
C ASP A 50 -10.56 -5.34 1.78
N ASN A 51 -10.44 -6.66 1.99
CA ASN A 51 -11.02 -7.67 1.10
C ASN A 51 -12.49 -8.00 1.42
N ASN A 52 -13.10 -7.35 2.43
CA ASN A 52 -14.49 -7.58 2.85
C ASN A 52 -15.50 -6.59 2.26
N LYS A 53 -15.12 -5.75 1.28
CA LYS A 53 -16.03 -4.88 0.53
C LYS A 53 -15.69 -4.79 -0.94
#